data_AF-A0A6J6YFD7-F1
#
_entry.id   AF-A0A6J6YFD7-F1
#
_cell.length_a   1.000
_cell.length_b   1.000
_cell.length_c   1.000
_cell.angle_alpha   90.00
_cell.angle_beta   90.00
_cell.angle_gamma   90.00
#
_symmetry.space_group_name_H-M   'P 1'
#
loop_
_entity.id
_entity.type
_entity.pdbx_description
1 polymer ?
#
loop_
_entity_poly.entity_id
_entity_poly.type
_entity_poly.pdbx_seq_one_letter_code
_entity_poly.pdbx_strand_id
1 'polypeptide(L)'
;MMPGVWGTVGDEIDALRRVAGDKIVALIKHEPDPAVEKMLSNWNFPNFSTDRAKALGFRCESTLDEIIQVHIDDELGGKIPGLNT
;
A
#
# COMPACT_ATOMS: atom_id res chain seq x y z
N MET A 1 -5.61 0.94 -18.60
CA MET A 1 -5.47 0.40 -17.24
C MET A 1 -6.43 1.14 -16.32
N MET A 2 -6.89 0.48 -15.26
CA MET A 2 -7.66 1.11 -14.17
C MET A 2 -6.79 2.11 -13.38
N PRO A 3 -7.38 3.15 -12.78
CA PRO A 3 -6.65 4.06 -11.90
C PRO A 3 -6.20 3.32 -10.63
N GLY A 4 -5.03 3.69 -10.11
CA GLY A 4 -4.46 3.14 -8.89
C GLY A 4 -3.33 4.02 -8.37
N VAL A 5 -2.85 3.72 -7.16
CA VAL A 5 -1.70 4.38 -6.55
C VAL A 5 -0.43 3.59 -6.92
N TRP A 6 0.60 4.30 -7.37
CA TRP A 6 1.93 3.73 -7.58
C TRP A 6 2.83 4.15 -6.43
N GLY A 7 3.64 3.22 -5.93
CA GLY A 7 4.63 3.47 -4.89
C GLY A 7 5.63 2.33 -4.81
N THR A 8 6.73 2.58 -4.12
CA THR A 8 7.72 1.56 -3.77
C THR A 8 7.34 0.89 -2.45
N VAL A 9 7.99 -0.24 -2.13
CA VAL A 9 7.87 -0.87 -0.80
C VAL A 9 8.27 0.10 0.32
N GLY A 10 9.23 1.01 0.06
CA GLY A 10 9.58 2.06 1.02
C GLY A 10 8.44 3.03 1.28
N ASP A 11 7.73 3.44 0.22
CA ASP A 11 6.58 4.35 0.33
C ASP A 11 5.42 3.69 1.09
N GLU A 12 5.21 2.39 0.90
CA GLU A 12 4.21 1.60 1.66
C GLU A 12 4.55 1.53 3.15
N ILE A 13 5.81 1.27 3.50
CA ILE A 13 6.27 1.25 4.90
C ILE A 13 6.14 2.65 5.53
N ASP A 14 6.45 3.71 4.80
CA ASP A 14 6.32 5.08 5.28
C ASP A 14 4.86 5.50 5.46
N ALA A 15 3.96 5.08 4.56
CA ALA A 15 2.52 5.25 4.73
C ALA A 15 2.01 4.51 5.96
N LEU A 16 2.42 3.25 6.15
CA LEU A 16 2.08 2.48 7.33
C LEU A 16 2.58 3.16 8.61
N ARG A 17 3.78 3.76 8.60
CA ARG A 17 4.29 4.53 9.72
C ARG A 17 3.40 5.74 10.05
N ARG A 18 2.95 6.48 9.03
CA ARG A 18 2.09 7.66 9.22
C ARG A 18 0.72 7.29 9.79
N VAL A 19 0.12 6.21 9.29
CA VAL A 19 -1.25 5.80 9.65
C VAL A 19 -1.28 4.99 10.94
N ALA A 20 -0.36 4.04 11.11
CA ALA A 20 -0.37 3.05 12.19
C ALA A 20 0.80 3.21 13.19
N GLY A 21 1.75 4.12 12.95
CA GLY A 21 2.84 4.41 13.88
C GLY A 21 3.97 3.37 13.92
N ASP A 22 5.07 3.75 14.58
CA ASP A 22 6.32 2.99 14.59
C ASP A 22 6.20 1.59 15.21
N LYS A 23 5.30 1.41 16.19
CA LYS A 23 5.11 0.11 16.84
C LYS A 23 4.64 -0.96 15.86
N ILE A 24 3.76 -0.60 14.91
CA ILE A 24 3.26 -1.52 13.90
C ILE A 24 4.33 -1.77 12.84
N VAL A 25 5.03 -0.72 12.41
CA VAL A 25 6.15 -0.85 11.46
C VAL A 25 7.26 -1.74 12.00
N ALA A 26 7.53 -1.70 13.32
CA ALA A 26 8.52 -2.55 13.97
C ALA A 26 8.21 -4.07 13.90
N LEU A 27 6.99 -4.45 13.48
CA LEU A 27 6.63 -5.86 13.25
C LEU A 27 7.16 -6.38 11.91
N ILE A 28 7.55 -5.51 10.98
CA ILE A 28 8.11 -5.89 9.68
C ILE A 28 9.48 -6.53 9.89
N LYS A 29 9.67 -7.72 9.30
CA LYS A 29 10.95 -8.43 9.29
C LYS A 29 11.56 -8.38 7.90
N HIS A 30 12.79 -7.91 7.81
CA HIS A 30 13.55 -7.91 6.58
C HIS A 30 14.27 -9.25 6.42
N GLU A 31 13.67 -10.16 5.65
CA GLU A 31 14.20 -11.48 5.34
C GLU A 31 14.38 -11.60 3.81
N PRO A 32 15.55 -11.22 3.26
CA PRO A 32 15.77 -11.28 1.82
C PRO A 32 15.69 -12.70 1.29
N ASP A 33 14.89 -12.90 0.24
CA ASP A 33 14.75 -14.17 -0.48
C ASP A 33 15.11 -13.97 -1.96
N PRO A 34 16.25 -14.52 -2.44
CA PRO A 34 16.67 -14.38 -3.83
C PRO A 34 15.69 -14.92 -4.86
N ALA A 35 14.88 -15.93 -4.51
CA ALA A 35 13.86 -16.47 -5.42
C ALA A 35 12.69 -15.50 -5.56
N VAL A 36 12.27 -14.87 -4.46
CA VAL A 36 11.23 -13.82 -4.46
C VAL A 36 11.72 -12.58 -5.22
N GLU A 37 12.94 -12.11 -4.95
CA GLU A 37 13.53 -10.97 -5.65
C GLU A 37 13.57 -11.18 -7.17
N LYS A 38 13.97 -12.38 -7.60
CA LYS A 38 13.96 -12.76 -9.02
C LYS A 38 12.55 -12.72 -9.61
N MET A 39 11.53 -13.17 -8.88
CA MET A 39 10.14 -13.09 -9.35
C MET A 39 9.67 -11.64 -9.49
N LEU A 40 9.98 -10.78 -8.49
CA LEU A 40 9.59 -9.37 -8.47
C LEU A 40 10.18 -8.56 -9.62
N SER A 41 11.34 -8.97 -10.17
CA SER A 41 11.92 -8.32 -11.36
C SER A 41 10.97 -8.25 -12.56
N ASN A 42 10.02 -9.17 -12.66
CA ASN A 42 9.01 -9.20 -13.73
C ASN A 42 7.74 -8.39 -13.40
N TRP A 43 7.58 -7.95 -12.15
CA TRP A 43 6.40 -7.24 -11.65
C TRP A 43 6.67 -5.76 -11.34
N ASN A 44 7.92 -5.32 -11.43
CA ASN A 44 8.30 -3.92 -11.20
C ASN A 44 7.86 -3.03 -12.37
N PHE A 45 6.55 -2.73 -12.43
CA PHE A 45 5.97 -1.87 -13.44
C PHE A 45 6.16 -0.39 -13.07
N PRO A 46 6.59 0.47 -14.01
CA PRO A 46 6.63 1.91 -13.79
C PRO A 46 5.22 2.47 -13.69
N ASN A 47 5.10 3.67 -13.12
CA ASN A 47 3.85 4.42 -13.17
C ASN A 47 3.41 4.64 -14.63
N PHE A 48 2.12 4.48 -14.93
CA PHE A 48 1.54 4.62 -16.27
C PHE A 48 0.26 5.44 -16.24
N SER A 49 -0.08 6.05 -17.39
CA SER A 49 -1.31 6.83 -17.51
C SER A 49 -2.57 5.95 -17.41
N THR A 50 -3.55 6.47 -16.68
CA THR A 50 -4.87 5.87 -16.45
C THR A 50 -6.00 6.78 -16.96
N ASP A 51 -5.67 7.75 -17.82
CA ASP A 51 -6.56 8.83 -18.26
C ASP A 51 -7.85 8.32 -18.90
N ARG A 52 -7.77 7.24 -19.69
CA ARG A 52 -8.95 6.62 -20.31
C ARG A 52 -9.95 6.12 -19.27
N ALA A 53 -9.48 5.49 -18.19
CA ALA A 53 -10.37 4.99 -17.15
C ALA A 53 -10.94 6.14 -16.31
N LYS A 54 -10.11 7.13 -15.98
CA LYS A 54 -10.57 8.35 -15.29
C LYS A 54 -11.65 9.10 -16.11
N ALA A 55 -11.48 9.20 -17.43
CA ALA A 55 -12.46 9.80 -18.34
C ALA A 55 -13.80 9.05 -18.39
N LEU A 56 -13.80 7.75 -18.09
CA LEU A 56 -15.00 6.93 -17.97
C LEU A 56 -15.63 7.00 -16.56
N GLY A 57 -15.10 7.81 -15.66
CA GLY A 57 -15.63 8.03 -14.32
C GLY A 57 -15.11 7.05 -13.26
N PHE A 58 -14.16 6.16 -13.60
CA PHE A 58 -13.51 5.31 -12.61
C PHE A 58 -12.65 6.12 -11.66
N ARG A 59 -12.69 5.77 -10.37
CA ARG A 59 -11.92 6.40 -9.30
C ARG A 59 -11.19 5.33 -8.49
N CYS A 60 -10.14 5.77 -7.81
CA CYS A 60 -9.39 5.02 -6.81
C CYS A 60 -8.91 6.01 -5.74
N GLU A 61 -8.31 5.46 -4.70
CA GLU A 61 -7.54 6.16 -3.69
C GLU A 61 -6.41 6.97 -4.34
N SER A 62 -6.05 8.08 -3.72
CA SER A 62 -5.01 8.99 -4.20
C SER A 62 -3.67 8.79 -3.49
N THR A 63 -3.67 8.11 -2.35
CA THR A 63 -2.47 7.88 -1.52
C THR A 63 -2.45 6.46 -0.95
N LEU A 64 -1.25 5.98 -0.59
CA LEU A 64 -1.11 4.71 0.13
C LEU A 64 -1.73 4.80 1.54
N ASP A 65 -1.69 5.97 2.16
CA ASP A 65 -2.32 6.25 3.45
C ASP A 65 -3.84 6.00 3.40
N GLU A 66 -4.51 6.46 2.33
CA GLU A 66 -5.94 6.20 2.10
C GLU A 66 -6.24 4.71 1.96
N ILE A 67 -5.40 3.95 1.25
CA ILE A 67 -5.57 2.49 1.09
C ILE A 67 -5.51 1.79 2.45
N ILE A 68 -4.54 2.18 3.30
CA ILE A 68 -4.40 1.62 4.65
C ILE A 68 -5.60 1.99 5.52
N GLN A 69 -6.07 3.24 5.44
CA GLN A 69 -7.23 3.70 6.20
C GLN A 69 -8.51 2.95 5.80
N VAL A 70 -8.75 2.76 4.50
CA VAL A 70 -9.88 1.97 3.99
C VAL A 70 -9.82 0.54 4.52
N HIS A 71 -8.63 -0.10 4.52
CA HIS A 71 -8.47 -1.43 5.10
C HIS A 71 -8.79 -1.47 6.60
N ILE A 72 -8.36 -0.46 7.37
CA ILE A 72 -8.67 -0.37 8.80
C ILE A 72 -10.18 -0.24 9.04
N ASP A 73 -10.84 0.61 8.26
CA ASP A 73 -12.27 0.90 8.43
C ASP A 73 -13.14 -0.29 8.02
N ASP A 74 -12.85 -0.89 6.86
CA ASP A 74 -13.68 -1.93 6.25
C ASP A 74 -13.42 -3.32 6.84
N GLU A 75 -12.15 -3.68 7.08
CA GLU A 75 -11.75 -5.04 7.46
C GLU A 75 -11.44 -5.18 8.96
N LEU A 76 -10.98 -4.10 9.62
CA LEU A 76 -10.57 -4.13 11.03
C LEU A 76 -11.57 -3.41 11.96
N GLY A 77 -12.68 -2.92 11.41
CA GLY A 77 -13.72 -2.21 12.18
C GLY A 77 -13.21 -0.95 12.85
N GLY A 78 -12.29 -0.22 12.20
CA GLY A 78 -11.71 1.03 12.68
C GLY A 78 -10.66 0.86 13.79
N LYS A 79 -10.15 -0.36 14.02
CA LYS A 79 -9.20 -0.64 15.12
C LYS A 79 -7.99 -1.41 14.63
N ILE A 80 -6.80 -0.98 15.05
CA ILE A 80 -5.56 -1.65 14.67
C ILE A 80 -5.16 -2.67 15.75
N PRO A 81 -5.09 -3.99 15.44
CA PRO A 81 -4.66 -4.99 16.40
C PRO A 81 -3.25 -4.70 16.95
N GLY A 82 -3.07 -4.83 18.27
CA GLY A 82 -1.79 -4.56 18.94
C GLY A 82 -1.54 -3.07 19.26
N LEU A 83 -2.40 -2.18 18.78
CA LEU A 83 -2.55 -0.80 19.24
C LEU A 83 -3.88 -0.67 19.99
N ASN A 84 -3.89 -1.06 21.27
CA ASN A 84 -4.97 -0.67 22.15
C ASN A 84 -4.54 0.56 22.94
N THR A 85 -5.35 1.61 22.88
CA THR A 85 -5.72 2.38 24.08
C THR A 85 -6.56 1.52 25.01
#